data_AF-A0A2E8JQB4-F1
#
_entry.id   AF-A0A2E8JQB4-F1
#
_cell.length_a   1.000
_cell.length_b   1.000
_cell.length_c   1.000
_cell.angle_alpha   90.00
_cell.angle_beta   90.00
_cell.angle_gamma   90.00
#
_symmetry.space_group_name_H-M   'P 1'
#
loop_
_entity.id
_entity.type
_entity.pdbx_description
1 polymer ?
#
loop_
_entity_poly.entity_id
_entity_poly.type
_entity_poly.pdbx_seq_one_letter_code
_entity_poly.pdbx_strand_id
1 'polypeptide(L)'
;MDFKTKRAISIAEIKRPTGVLQNPNFQRWFGNSKVVDEHGKPLVVYHGTIVRPDSARAKNMGDVSSFDRKFTTRFRIPSIDTVGTWFSSNPGEGGAQMYSGVSDGSAIYPVYLSIQNPQITTFHLMARRARLLVNGTDDGRQIGEAEVNAYRAWLKDMGKDGVKIEASGTEGSTEFDNQVAWIALEPEQIKSATANDGSFNPDNPNITK
;
A
#
# COMPACT_ATOMS: atom_id res chain seq x y z
N MET A 1 36.67 -11.41 9.06
CA MET A 1 35.42 -10.92 9.69
C MET A 1 34.28 -11.56 8.92
N ASP A 2 33.69 -12.61 9.49
CA ASP A 2 32.55 -13.28 8.89
C ASP A 2 31.33 -12.37 8.98
N PHE A 3 30.93 -11.81 7.84
CA PHE A 3 29.60 -11.25 7.67
C PHE A 3 28.62 -12.43 7.70
N LYS A 4 28.21 -12.84 8.91
CA LYS A 4 27.02 -13.67 9.09
C LYS A 4 25.87 -12.91 8.46
N THR A 5 25.51 -13.32 7.25
CA THR A 5 24.32 -12.92 6.52
C THR A 5 23.16 -13.07 7.50
N LYS A 6 22.60 -11.95 7.98
CA LYS A 6 21.35 -11.98 8.74
C LYS A 6 20.35 -12.64 7.81
N ARG A 7 19.94 -13.87 8.15
CA ARG A 7 18.97 -14.65 7.39
C ARG A 7 17.80 -13.72 7.07
N ALA A 8 17.49 -13.56 5.79
CA ALA A 8 16.20 -13.01 5.37
C ALA A 8 15.13 -13.78 6.15
N ILE A 9 14.30 -13.06 6.90
CA ILE A 9 13.15 -13.67 7.57
C ILE A 9 12.35 -14.33 6.46
N SER A 10 12.28 -15.66 6.47
CA SER A 10 11.57 -16.38 5.42
C SER A 10 10.10 -15.99 5.48
N ILE A 11 9.55 -15.63 4.33
CA ILE A 11 8.16 -15.17 4.13
C ILE A 11 7.14 -16.23 4.63
N ALA A 12 7.59 -17.46 4.87
CA ALA A 12 6.82 -18.58 5.41
C ALA A 12 6.51 -18.50 6.92
N GLU A 13 7.15 -17.60 7.69
CA GLU A 13 6.98 -17.53 9.15
C GLU A 13 6.30 -16.25 9.66
N ILE A 14 5.51 -15.57 8.84
CA ILE A 14 4.51 -14.65 9.41
C ILE A 14 3.50 -15.54 10.15
N LYS A 15 3.66 -15.64 11.48
CA LYS A 15 2.66 -16.22 12.37
C LYS A 15 1.37 -15.42 12.24
N ARG A 16 0.56 -15.78 11.24
CA ARG A 16 -0.85 -15.37 11.17
C ARG A 16 -1.48 -15.84 12.48
N PRO A 17 -2.26 -14.99 13.17
CA PRO A 17 -3.06 -15.48 14.27
C PRO A 17 -3.89 -16.67 13.77
N THR A 18 -3.78 -17.81 14.47
CA THR A 18 -4.50 -19.03 14.10
C THR A 18 -5.99 -18.71 14.01
N GLY A 19 -6.65 -19.05 12.91
CA GLY A 19 -8.10 -18.85 12.79
C GLY A 19 -8.55 -17.58 12.06
N VAL A 20 -7.65 -16.66 11.64
CA VAL A 20 -8.07 -15.40 10.97
C VAL A 20 -8.98 -15.64 9.77
N LEU A 21 -8.63 -16.61 8.91
CA LEU A 21 -9.44 -16.92 7.73
C LEU A 21 -10.80 -17.56 8.06
N GLN A 22 -10.92 -18.16 9.25
CA GLN A 22 -12.16 -18.73 9.77
C GLN A 22 -12.99 -17.71 10.56
N ASN A 23 -12.45 -16.52 10.84
CA ASN A 23 -13.13 -15.49 11.59
C ASN A 23 -14.27 -14.86 10.74
N PRO A 24 -15.54 -14.94 11.16
CA PRO A 24 -16.65 -14.33 10.43
C PRO A 24 -16.55 -12.81 10.25
N ASN A 25 -15.92 -12.10 11.20
CA ASN A 25 -15.67 -10.67 11.07
C ASN A 25 -14.70 -10.40 9.91
N PHE A 26 -13.61 -11.16 9.85
CA PHE A 26 -12.65 -11.08 8.76
C PHE A 26 -13.31 -11.36 7.41
N GLN A 27 -14.11 -12.42 7.31
CA GLN A 27 -14.80 -12.78 6.07
C GLN A 27 -15.77 -11.67 5.61
N ARG A 28 -16.52 -11.06 6.54
CA ARG A 28 -17.41 -9.93 6.23
C ARG A 28 -16.64 -8.70 5.75
N TRP A 29 -15.59 -8.32 6.46
CA TRP A 29 -14.79 -7.15 6.14
C TRP A 29 -14.00 -7.33 4.84
N PHE A 30 -13.39 -8.50 4.64
CA PHE A 30 -12.64 -8.82 3.43
C PHE A 30 -13.57 -8.95 2.21
N GLY A 31 -14.78 -9.52 2.39
CA GLY A 31 -15.81 -9.59 1.37
C GLY A 31 -15.33 -10.25 0.07
N ASN A 32 -15.59 -9.61 -1.07
CA ASN A 32 -15.17 -10.07 -2.40
C ASN A 32 -13.83 -9.45 -2.86
N SER A 33 -12.96 -9.06 -1.90
CA SER A 33 -11.71 -8.35 -2.18
C SER A 33 -10.89 -9.08 -3.24
N LYS A 34 -10.27 -8.29 -4.12
CA LYS A 34 -9.42 -8.79 -5.22
C LYS A 34 -7.96 -8.97 -4.81
N VAL A 35 -7.63 -8.68 -3.56
CA VAL A 35 -6.28 -8.85 -3.01
C VAL A 35 -6.10 -10.29 -2.52
N VAL A 36 -6.01 -11.20 -3.48
CA VAL A 36 -5.93 -12.66 -3.28
C VAL A 36 -4.72 -13.26 -4.00
N ASP A 37 -4.28 -14.44 -3.55
CA ASP A 37 -3.25 -15.23 -4.23
C ASP A 37 -3.81 -15.94 -5.47
N GLU A 38 -2.96 -16.71 -6.15
CA GLU A 38 -3.30 -17.48 -7.36
C GLU A 38 -4.41 -18.52 -7.15
N HIS A 39 -4.65 -18.90 -5.89
CA HIS A 39 -5.70 -19.84 -5.50
C HIS A 39 -6.96 -19.15 -4.95
N GLY A 40 -7.02 -17.81 -5.03
CA GLY A 40 -8.13 -17.01 -4.54
C GLY A 40 -8.19 -16.85 -3.02
N LYS A 41 -7.12 -17.22 -2.28
CA LYS A 41 -7.08 -17.02 -0.83
C LYS A 41 -6.62 -15.59 -0.50
N PRO A 42 -7.08 -15.02 0.63
CA PRO A 42 -6.65 -13.67 1.04
C PRO A 42 -5.12 -13.54 1.10
N LEU A 43 -4.59 -12.58 0.35
CA LEU A 43 -3.17 -12.32 0.23
C LEU A 43 -2.74 -11.30 1.29
N VAL A 44 -1.64 -11.60 1.99
CA VAL A 44 -0.97 -10.62 2.85
C VAL A 44 -0.06 -9.78 1.97
N VAL A 45 -0.20 -8.47 2.07
CA VAL A 45 0.65 -7.47 1.39
C VAL A 45 1.33 -6.59 2.43
N TYR A 46 2.33 -5.82 1.99
CA TYR A 46 3.32 -5.22 2.87
C TYR A 46 3.45 -3.73 2.63
N HIS A 47 3.42 -2.96 3.72
CA HIS A 47 3.80 -1.54 3.70
C HIS A 47 5.13 -1.36 4.42
N GLY A 48 6.14 -0.85 3.73
CA GLY A 48 7.39 -0.40 4.33
C GLY A 48 7.26 1.04 4.79
N THR A 49 7.61 1.31 6.05
CA THR A 49 7.71 2.68 6.55
C THR A 49 9.15 3.01 6.93
N ILE A 50 9.54 4.24 6.63
CA ILE A 50 10.79 4.83 7.14
C ILE A 50 10.52 5.30 8.57
N VAL A 51 11.19 4.67 9.53
CA VAL A 51 11.31 5.20 10.88
C VAL A 51 12.49 6.17 10.88
N ARG A 52 12.19 7.47 10.90
CA ARG A 52 13.19 8.54 10.99
C ARG A 52 13.22 9.13 12.40
N PRO A 53 14.36 9.63 12.87
CA PRO A 53 14.39 10.47 14.07
C PRO A 53 13.45 11.67 13.95
N ASP A 54 13.03 12.19 15.11
CA ASP A 54 12.29 13.45 15.15
C ASP A 54 13.10 14.59 14.50
N SER A 55 12.40 15.49 13.82
CA SER A 55 12.97 16.73 13.29
C SER A 55 12.07 17.91 13.65
N ALA A 56 12.59 19.13 13.54
CA ALA A 56 11.80 20.35 13.73
C ALA A 56 10.60 20.45 12.77
N ARG A 57 10.65 19.78 11.61
CA ARG A 57 9.60 19.82 10.58
C ARG A 57 8.59 18.69 10.70
N ALA A 58 9.02 17.52 11.16
CA ALA A 58 8.15 16.36 11.30
C ALA A 58 8.69 15.41 12.36
N LYS A 59 7.79 14.94 13.23
CA LYS A 59 8.06 13.86 14.16
C LYS A 59 8.17 12.51 13.43
N ASN A 60 8.80 11.56 14.09
CA ASN A 60 8.74 10.14 13.80
C ASN A 60 7.27 9.69 13.77
N MET A 61 6.93 8.78 12.86
CA MET A 61 5.57 8.25 12.75
C MET A 61 5.24 7.27 13.89
N GLY A 62 6.25 6.70 14.55
CA GLY A 62 6.07 5.65 15.55
C GLY A 62 5.37 4.43 14.97
N ASP A 63 4.73 3.65 15.84
CA ASP A 63 3.89 2.54 15.40
C ASP A 63 2.62 3.05 14.71
N VAL A 64 2.43 2.64 13.46
CA VAL A 64 1.24 2.99 12.68
C VAL A 64 0.03 2.25 13.24
N SER A 65 -0.89 3.01 13.84
CA SER A 65 -2.22 2.51 14.24
C SER A 65 -3.27 2.70 13.15
N SER A 66 -3.10 3.67 12.25
CA SER A 66 -3.93 3.92 11.07
C SER A 66 -3.10 4.63 9.99
N PHE A 67 -3.42 4.39 8.72
CA PHE A 67 -2.67 4.95 7.60
C PHE A 67 -3.24 6.30 7.15
N ASP A 68 -2.39 7.31 7.03
CA ASP A 68 -2.75 8.63 6.48
C ASP A 68 -1.98 8.88 5.18
N ARG A 69 -2.69 8.85 4.04
CA ARG A 69 -2.10 9.09 2.70
C ARG A 69 -1.40 10.46 2.59
N LYS A 70 -1.80 11.43 3.42
CA LYS A 70 -1.22 12.79 3.44
C LYS A 70 -0.12 12.93 4.49
N PHE A 71 0.20 11.91 5.30
CA PHE A 71 1.26 12.02 6.32
C PHE A 71 2.57 12.57 5.76
N THR A 72 2.93 12.10 4.57
CA THR A 72 4.18 12.49 3.91
C THR A 72 4.22 13.95 3.50
N THR A 73 3.08 14.62 3.27
CA THR A 73 3.04 16.02 2.84
C THR A 73 3.54 17.00 3.91
N ARG A 74 3.80 16.52 5.12
CA ARG A 74 4.46 17.27 6.20
C ARG A 74 5.94 17.55 5.89
N PHE A 75 6.55 16.80 4.97
CA PHE A 75 7.98 16.91 4.64
C PHE A 75 8.31 16.70 3.16
N ARG A 76 7.32 16.37 2.30
CA ARG A 76 7.45 16.37 0.83
C ARG A 76 6.29 17.11 0.16
N ILE A 77 6.50 17.55 -1.07
CA ILE A 77 5.43 18.11 -1.91
C ILE A 77 4.46 16.97 -2.28
N PRO A 78 3.13 17.20 -2.30
CA PRO A 78 2.17 16.22 -2.79
C PRO A 78 2.53 15.74 -4.21
N SER A 79 2.53 14.43 -4.39
CA SER A 79 2.76 13.76 -5.66
C SER A 79 1.71 12.68 -5.89
N ILE A 80 1.81 11.97 -7.01
CA ILE A 80 0.95 10.81 -7.32
C ILE A 80 0.91 9.79 -6.18
N ASP A 81 1.98 9.66 -5.40
CA ASP A 81 2.05 8.79 -4.23
C ASP A 81 0.98 9.09 -3.18
N THR A 82 0.47 10.33 -3.13
CA THR A 82 -0.59 10.74 -2.19
C THR A 82 -1.99 10.33 -2.63
N VAL A 83 -2.14 9.61 -3.76
CA VAL A 83 -3.42 9.06 -4.21
C VAL A 83 -4.04 8.12 -3.17
N GLY A 84 -3.24 7.41 -2.38
CA GLY A 84 -3.68 6.47 -1.35
C GLY A 84 -2.49 5.91 -0.57
N THR A 85 -2.72 4.80 0.13
CA THR A 85 -1.65 4.06 0.82
C THR A 85 -1.18 2.90 -0.05
N TRP A 86 0.13 2.81 -0.26
CA TRP A 86 0.75 1.84 -1.15
C TRP A 86 1.19 0.59 -0.39
N PHE A 87 0.99 -0.56 -1.02
CA PHE A 87 1.36 -1.87 -0.51
C PHE A 87 2.01 -2.70 -1.60
N SER A 88 2.98 -3.50 -1.23
CA SER A 88 3.71 -4.41 -2.10
C SER A 88 3.30 -5.85 -1.83
N SER A 89 3.19 -6.68 -2.86
CA SER A 89 3.12 -8.14 -2.69
C SER A 89 4.46 -8.77 -2.29
N ASN A 90 5.57 -8.04 -2.39
CA ASN A 90 6.93 -8.48 -2.09
C ASN A 90 7.45 -7.78 -0.82
N PRO A 91 7.70 -8.50 0.28
CA PRO A 91 8.24 -7.87 1.49
C PRO A 91 9.73 -7.50 1.39
N GLY A 92 10.46 -8.02 0.39
CA GLY A 92 11.92 -7.89 0.28
C GLY A 92 12.42 -6.60 -0.36
N GLU A 93 13.71 -6.56 -0.68
CA GLU A 93 14.45 -5.38 -1.21
C GLU A 93 13.84 -4.83 -2.51
N GLY A 94 13.24 -5.68 -3.34
CA GLY A 94 12.52 -5.30 -4.56
C GLY A 94 11.04 -4.95 -4.35
N GLY A 95 10.63 -4.65 -3.12
CA GLY A 95 9.26 -4.33 -2.75
C GLY A 95 9.19 -3.46 -1.50
N ALA A 96 8.49 -3.89 -0.45
CA ALA A 96 8.26 -3.07 0.74
C ALA A 96 9.55 -2.59 1.43
N GLN A 97 10.64 -3.38 1.45
CA GLN A 97 11.91 -2.95 2.07
C GLN A 97 12.56 -1.76 1.35
N MET A 98 12.34 -1.62 0.05
CA MET A 98 12.83 -0.45 -0.71
C MET A 98 12.35 0.85 -0.07
N TYR A 99 11.12 0.85 0.45
CA TYR A 99 10.49 2.03 1.05
C TYR A 99 10.71 2.14 2.55
N SER A 100 11.18 1.11 3.24
CA SER A 100 11.48 1.18 4.67
C SER A 100 12.87 1.75 4.99
N GLY A 101 13.75 1.83 3.99
CA GLY A 101 15.15 2.27 4.14
C GLY A 101 16.04 1.21 4.81
N VAL A 102 17.35 1.47 4.81
CA VAL A 102 18.41 0.54 5.30
C VAL A 102 18.85 0.80 6.75
N SER A 103 18.14 1.67 7.48
CA SER A 103 18.50 2.04 8.86
C SER A 103 17.90 1.10 9.91
N ASP A 104 18.58 0.96 11.05
CA ASP A 104 18.04 0.31 12.25
C ASP A 104 16.73 1.02 12.67
N GLY A 105 15.60 0.35 12.48
CA GLY A 105 14.27 0.89 12.76
C GLY A 105 13.25 0.75 11.62
N SER A 106 13.65 0.30 10.42
CA SER A 106 12.72 0.00 9.33
C SER A 106 11.61 -0.96 9.78
N ALA A 107 10.35 -0.56 9.56
CA ALA A 107 9.19 -1.38 9.92
C ALA A 107 8.41 -1.77 8.67
N ILE A 108 8.03 -3.04 8.61
CA ILE A 108 7.19 -3.61 7.56
C ILE A 108 5.89 -4.04 8.21
N TYR A 109 4.78 -3.51 7.72
CA TYR A 109 3.44 -3.86 8.19
C TYR A 109 2.82 -4.90 7.25
N PRO A 110 2.71 -6.17 7.67
CA PRO A 110 1.90 -7.14 6.96
C PRO A 110 0.41 -6.85 7.20
N VAL A 111 -0.35 -6.67 6.13
CA VAL A 111 -1.77 -6.32 6.19
C VAL A 111 -2.59 -7.16 5.21
N TYR A 112 -3.88 -7.27 5.52
CA TYR A 112 -4.91 -7.59 4.53
C TYR A 112 -5.51 -6.29 3.99
N LEU A 113 -6.03 -6.35 2.77
CA LEU A 113 -6.74 -5.24 2.14
C LEU A 113 -8.15 -5.65 1.70
N SER A 114 -9.13 -4.80 1.98
CA SER A 114 -10.49 -4.91 1.43
C SER A 114 -10.64 -3.96 0.24
N ILE A 115 -10.27 -4.44 -0.95
CA ILE A 115 -10.39 -3.71 -2.23
C ILE A 115 -11.24 -4.57 -3.17
N GLN A 116 -12.50 -4.19 -3.36
CA GLN A 116 -13.53 -4.95 -4.06
C GLN A 116 -13.52 -4.72 -5.57
N ASN A 117 -13.26 -3.48 -6.02
CA ASN A 117 -13.31 -3.05 -7.42
C ASN A 117 -12.10 -2.14 -7.76
N PRO A 118 -10.90 -2.73 -7.90
CA PRO A 118 -9.72 -1.93 -8.23
C PRO A 118 -9.78 -1.40 -9.67
N GLN A 119 -9.11 -0.27 -9.91
CA GLN A 119 -8.58 0.01 -11.23
C GLN A 119 -7.33 -0.86 -11.43
N ILE A 120 -7.33 -1.71 -12.46
CA ILE A 120 -6.14 -2.45 -12.88
C ILE A 120 -5.41 -1.60 -13.92
N THR A 121 -4.14 -1.29 -13.69
CA THR A 121 -3.36 -0.39 -14.54
C THR A 121 -1.85 -0.56 -14.33
N THR A 122 -1.05 0.25 -15.04
CA THR A 122 0.39 0.39 -14.78
C THR A 122 0.65 1.76 -14.14
N PHE A 123 1.83 1.94 -13.54
CA PHE A 123 2.20 3.26 -12.98
C PHE A 123 2.15 4.36 -14.04
N HIS A 124 2.68 4.09 -15.24
CA HIS A 124 2.68 5.04 -16.35
C HIS A 124 1.26 5.44 -16.78
N LEU A 125 0.37 4.46 -16.98
CA LEU A 125 -1.02 4.72 -17.38
C LEU A 125 -1.82 5.45 -16.29
N MET A 126 -1.56 5.15 -15.01
CA MET A 126 -2.10 5.92 -13.89
C MET A 126 -1.64 7.37 -13.95
N ALA A 127 -0.33 7.60 -14.07
CA ALA A 127 0.24 8.94 -14.10
C ALA A 127 -0.27 9.76 -15.30
N ARG A 128 -0.29 9.15 -16.48
CA ARG A 128 -0.86 9.73 -17.70
C ARG A 128 -2.32 10.13 -17.51
N ARG A 129 -3.13 9.27 -16.91
CA ARG A 129 -4.55 9.57 -16.64
C ARG A 129 -4.72 10.76 -15.71
N ALA A 130 -3.96 10.81 -14.62
CA ALA A 130 -4.02 11.90 -13.65
C ALA A 130 -3.73 13.27 -14.30
N ARG A 131 -2.73 13.34 -15.20
CA ARG A 131 -2.45 14.56 -15.98
C ARG A 131 -3.62 14.92 -16.88
N LEU A 132 -4.01 14.01 -17.76
CA LEU A 132 -5.06 14.23 -18.77
C LEU A 132 -6.37 14.75 -18.16
N LEU A 133 -6.73 14.29 -16.96
CA LEU A 133 -7.93 14.76 -16.24
C LEU A 133 -7.90 16.25 -15.88
N VAL A 134 -6.72 16.86 -15.72
CA VAL A 134 -6.58 18.27 -15.28
C VAL A 134 -6.15 19.19 -16.41
N ASN A 135 -5.16 18.80 -17.21
CA ASN A 135 -4.57 19.67 -18.23
C ASN A 135 -4.98 19.31 -19.67
N GLY A 136 -5.70 18.21 -19.87
CA GLY A 136 -6.10 17.72 -21.20
C GLY A 136 -4.95 17.14 -22.06
N THR A 137 -3.71 17.12 -21.57
CA THR A 137 -2.53 16.68 -22.33
C THR A 137 -1.56 15.88 -21.47
N ASP A 138 -1.01 14.78 -21.99
CA ASP A 138 0.11 14.11 -21.33
C ASP A 138 1.42 14.83 -21.69
N ASP A 139 1.77 15.82 -20.87
CA ASP A 139 2.96 16.68 -21.01
C ASP A 139 4.18 16.14 -20.24
N GLY A 140 4.07 14.95 -19.65
CA GLY A 140 5.15 14.31 -18.90
C GLY A 140 5.53 15.01 -17.59
N ARG A 141 4.88 16.11 -17.22
CA ARG A 141 5.27 16.90 -16.03
C ARG A 141 5.02 16.13 -14.73
N GLN A 142 5.56 16.64 -13.63
CA GLN A 142 5.28 16.07 -12.32
C GLN A 142 3.80 16.23 -11.95
N ILE A 143 3.22 15.15 -11.41
CA ILE A 143 1.86 15.16 -10.87
C ILE A 143 1.87 15.89 -9.53
N GLY A 144 1.00 16.89 -9.39
CA GLY A 144 0.77 17.61 -8.16
C GLY A 144 -0.60 17.29 -7.55
N GLU A 145 -1.00 18.11 -6.59
CA GLU A 145 -2.23 17.90 -5.84
C GLU A 145 -3.50 17.95 -6.69
N ALA A 146 -3.56 18.83 -7.69
CA ALA A 146 -4.72 18.95 -8.57
C ALA A 146 -4.99 17.64 -9.34
N GLU A 147 -3.95 17.04 -9.93
CA GLU A 147 -4.06 15.79 -10.68
C GLU A 147 -4.38 14.60 -9.77
N VAL A 148 -3.81 14.56 -8.56
CA VAL A 148 -4.14 13.54 -7.55
C VAL A 148 -5.62 13.62 -7.17
N ASN A 149 -6.12 14.83 -6.90
CA ASN A 149 -7.51 15.03 -6.50
C ASN A 149 -8.46 14.70 -7.65
N ALA A 150 -8.15 15.12 -8.88
CA ALA A 150 -8.92 14.77 -10.07
C ALA A 150 -8.94 13.26 -10.32
N TYR A 151 -7.80 12.58 -10.16
CA TYR A 151 -7.73 11.13 -10.32
C TYR A 151 -8.51 10.38 -9.24
N ARG A 152 -8.45 10.81 -7.97
CA ARG A 152 -9.30 10.26 -6.90
C ARG A 152 -10.80 10.48 -7.15
N ALA A 153 -11.19 11.65 -7.63
CA ALA A 153 -12.57 11.93 -8.01
C ALA A 153 -13.03 11.00 -9.14
N TRP A 154 -12.21 10.85 -10.18
CA TRP A 154 -12.48 9.94 -11.29
C TRP A 154 -12.58 8.47 -10.84
N LEU A 155 -11.69 8.01 -9.95
CA LEU A 155 -11.78 6.66 -9.36
C LEU A 155 -13.14 6.46 -8.69
N LYS A 156 -13.55 7.42 -7.85
CA LYS A 156 -14.84 7.38 -7.15
C LYS A 156 -16.02 7.37 -8.13
N ASP A 157 -16.01 8.23 -9.15
CA ASP A 157 -17.08 8.30 -10.15
C ASP A 157 -17.20 7.00 -10.97
N MET A 158 -16.07 6.31 -11.20
CA MET A 158 -16.02 5.00 -11.85
C MET A 158 -16.32 3.83 -10.90
N GLY A 159 -16.70 4.12 -9.64
CA GLY A 159 -16.99 3.11 -8.61
C GLY A 159 -15.76 2.30 -8.18
N LYS A 160 -14.55 2.84 -8.36
CA LYS A 160 -13.29 2.21 -7.97
C LYS A 160 -12.94 2.54 -6.53
N ASP A 161 -12.56 1.51 -5.77
CA ASP A 161 -12.19 1.61 -4.35
C ASP A 161 -10.70 1.35 -4.09
N GLY A 162 -9.92 1.13 -5.15
CA GLY A 162 -8.47 0.88 -5.05
C GLY A 162 -7.80 0.89 -6.41
N VAL A 163 -6.48 0.71 -6.40
CA VAL A 163 -5.68 0.55 -7.62
C VAL A 163 -4.80 -0.69 -7.49
N LYS A 164 -4.75 -1.49 -8.55
CA LYS A 164 -3.79 -2.58 -8.73
C LYS A 164 -2.81 -2.15 -9.82
N ILE A 165 -1.54 -2.00 -9.45
CA ILE A 165 -0.45 -1.69 -10.35
C ILE A 165 0.22 -3.00 -10.74
N GLU A 166 0.15 -3.32 -12.02
CA GLU A 166 0.83 -4.45 -12.64
C GLU A 166 2.08 -3.97 -13.38
N ALA A 167 3.03 -4.89 -13.58
CA ALA A 167 4.22 -4.63 -14.40
C ALA A 167 3.79 -4.23 -15.83
N SER A 168 4.45 -3.22 -16.40
CA SER A 168 4.19 -2.81 -17.78
C SER A 168 4.91 -3.70 -18.80
N GLY A 169 5.98 -4.41 -18.38
CA GLY A 169 6.85 -5.24 -19.21
C GLY A 169 7.60 -4.50 -20.33
N THR A 170 7.30 -3.21 -20.55
CA THR A 170 7.71 -2.44 -21.73
C THR A 170 7.92 -0.95 -21.44
N GLU A 171 7.51 -0.45 -20.27
CA GLU A 171 7.51 1.00 -19.97
C GLU A 171 8.32 1.32 -18.70
N GLY A 172 9.62 1.59 -18.90
CA GLY A 172 10.46 2.54 -18.16
C GLY A 172 10.82 2.29 -16.69
N SER A 173 9.94 1.71 -15.88
CA SER A 173 10.22 1.38 -14.48
C SER A 173 10.19 -0.13 -14.27
N THR A 174 11.32 -0.67 -13.83
CA THR A 174 11.46 -2.08 -13.41
C THR A 174 11.02 -2.31 -11.97
N GLU A 175 10.60 -1.25 -11.26
CA GLU A 175 10.19 -1.27 -9.85
C GLU A 175 9.08 -2.29 -9.58
N PHE A 176 8.21 -2.54 -10.57
CA PHE A 176 7.08 -3.47 -10.44
C PHE A 176 7.27 -4.80 -11.20
N ASP A 177 8.42 -5.04 -11.84
CA ASP A 177 8.59 -6.22 -12.70
C ASP A 177 8.44 -7.56 -11.96
N ASN A 178 8.71 -7.56 -10.65
CA ASN A 178 8.65 -8.75 -9.80
C ASN A 178 7.63 -8.61 -8.66
N GLN A 179 6.67 -7.68 -8.76
CA GLN A 179 5.66 -7.46 -7.72
C GLN A 179 4.38 -6.83 -8.27
N VAL A 180 3.28 -7.05 -7.56
CA VAL A 180 2.08 -6.23 -7.71
C VAL A 180 2.08 -5.19 -6.61
N ALA A 181 1.84 -3.93 -6.98
CA ALA A 181 1.55 -2.89 -6.00
C ALA A 181 0.03 -2.67 -5.90
N TRP A 182 -0.45 -2.53 -4.67
CA TRP A 182 -1.84 -2.22 -4.37
C TRP A 182 -1.92 -0.85 -3.71
N ILE A 183 -2.96 -0.10 -4.03
CA ILE A 183 -3.24 1.20 -3.43
C ILE A 183 -4.62 1.15 -2.81
N ALA A 184 -4.68 1.25 -1.49
CA ALA A 184 -5.94 1.49 -0.76
C ALA A 184 -6.24 2.99 -0.77
N LEU A 185 -7.48 3.36 -1.09
CA LEU A 185 -7.89 4.77 -1.15
C LEU A 185 -8.29 5.33 0.20
N GLU A 186 -8.81 4.47 1.08
CA GLU A 186 -9.31 4.80 2.41
C GLU A 186 -8.68 3.89 3.49
N PRO A 187 -8.46 4.40 4.72
CA PRO A 187 -7.76 3.66 5.76
C PRO A 187 -8.52 2.44 6.30
N GLU A 188 -9.85 2.45 6.29
CA GLU A 188 -10.72 1.36 6.75
C GLU A 188 -10.56 0.08 5.90
N GLN A 189 -10.00 0.22 4.69
CA GLN A 189 -9.68 -0.89 3.81
C GLN A 189 -8.47 -1.70 4.28
N ILE A 190 -7.79 -1.28 5.36
CA ILE A 190 -6.49 -1.84 5.77
C ILE A 190 -6.60 -2.41 7.18
N LYS A 191 -6.26 -3.69 7.34
CA LYS A 191 -6.20 -4.35 8.67
C LYS A 191 -4.93 -5.16 8.81
N SER A 192 -4.33 -5.14 10.00
CA SER A 192 -3.10 -5.87 10.28
C SER A 192 -3.33 -7.38 10.15
N ALA A 193 -2.39 -8.07 9.50
CA ALA A 193 -2.42 -9.53 9.40
C ALA A 193 -1.90 -10.23 10.66
N THR A 194 -1.27 -9.50 11.58
CA THR A 194 -0.59 -10.04 12.76
C THR A 194 -1.03 -9.43 14.09
N ALA A 195 -1.49 -8.18 14.09
CA ALA A 195 -1.82 -7.42 15.30
C ALA A 195 -3.32 -7.11 15.44
N ASN A 196 -4.18 -7.59 14.54
CA ASN A 196 -5.63 -7.40 14.68
C ASN A 196 -6.19 -8.24 15.83
N ASP A 197 -7.10 -7.67 16.61
CA ASP A 197 -7.77 -8.32 17.74
C ASP A 197 -8.92 -9.28 17.36
N GLY A 198 -9.19 -9.41 16.06
CA GLY A 198 -10.24 -10.25 15.50
C GLY A 198 -11.57 -9.53 15.27
N SER A 199 -11.68 -8.24 15.59
CA SER A 199 -12.90 -7.46 15.34
C SER A 199 -13.08 -7.09 13.87
N PHE A 200 -12.00 -6.84 13.12
CA PHE A 200 -12.02 -6.43 11.70
C PHE A 200 -13.13 -5.41 11.40
N ASN A 201 -13.26 -4.36 12.22
CA ASN A 201 -14.37 -3.42 12.11
C ASN A 201 -14.24 -2.58 10.83
N PRO A 202 -15.22 -2.62 9.89
CA PRO A 202 -15.17 -1.89 8.63
C PRO A 202 -15.29 -0.36 8.76
N ASP A 203 -15.75 0.14 9.91
CA ASP A 203 -15.92 1.57 10.15
C ASP A 203 -14.77 2.16 11.00
N ASN A 204 -13.73 1.36 11.27
CA ASN A 204 -12.63 1.75 12.13
C ASN A 204 -11.31 1.70 11.35
N PRO A 205 -10.62 2.83 11.11
CA PRO A 205 -9.35 2.86 10.42
C PRO A 205 -8.19 2.31 11.25
N ASN A 206 -8.41 1.99 12.53
CA ASN A 206 -7.40 1.34 13.35
C ASN A 206 -7.11 -0.07 12.80
N ILE A 207 -5.85 -0.33 12.45
CA ILE A 207 -5.42 -1.58 11.83
C ILE A 207 -5.42 -2.76 12.80
N THR A 208 -5.42 -2.50 14.12
CA THR A 208 -5.40 -3.54 15.16
C THR A 208 -6.80 -3.91 15.67
N LYS A 209 -7.85 -3.20 15.22
CA LYS A 209 -9.25 -3.41 15.62
C LYS A 209 -10.19 -3.48 14.41
#